data_AF-A0AAN6FFH0-F1
#
_entry.id   AF-A0AAN6FFH0-F1
#
_cell.length_a   1.000
_cell.length_b   1.000
_cell.length_c   1.000
_cell.angle_alpha   90.00
_cell.angle_beta   90.00
_cell.angle_gamma   90.00
#
_symmetry.space_group_name_H-M   'P 1'
#
loop_
_entity.id
_entity.type
_entity.pdbx_description
1 polymer ?
#
loop_
_entity_poly.entity_id
_entity_poly.type
_entity_poly.pdbx_seq_one_letter_code
_entity_poly.pdbx_strand_id
1 'polypeptide(L)'
;MPATFKKLVDDVENRLRHAASDANKAEDALATALTTAGAPQYCRTTAAAFADAEQKFRTAESEVTAALSRLYASLASLRDREALREADREQARERAQHRRRSKQRYRSHAAPEDYTSTRSSRRNPPPPPPPKPKPKTRQQAHVPKPRVISPESIQKWHEACTLAFQNKPLMRAFPPPPSEPCGDARCRAERRVLEACYCNIRKAFKGRADLRGDRLRFHPDRFMRVPGDVRERVRRAAGEVFVVVQGMYQKVCVEGTEGS
;
A
#
# COMPACT_ATOMS: atom_id res chain seq x y z
N MET A 1 -0.12 -1.09 14.76
CA MET A 1 0.85 -0.61 15.76
C MET A 1 0.28 -0.88 17.14
N PRO A 2 0.92 -1.73 17.96
CA PRO A 2 0.49 -1.91 19.35
C PRO A 2 0.59 -0.58 20.10
N ALA A 3 -0.39 -0.29 20.98
CA ALA A 3 -0.50 0.99 21.70
C ALA A 3 0.78 1.35 22.50
N THR A 4 1.52 0.33 22.93
CA THR A 4 2.80 0.45 23.63
C THR A 4 3.91 1.05 22.78
N PHE A 5 3.96 0.75 21.47
CA PHE A 5 4.98 1.29 20.57
C PHE A 5 4.78 2.79 20.35
N LYS A 6 3.52 3.21 20.15
CA LYS A 6 3.19 4.63 19.96
C LYS A 6 3.59 5.46 21.18
N LYS A 7 3.28 4.98 22.39
CA LYS A 7 3.69 5.64 23.64
C LYS A 7 5.21 5.81 23.74
N LEU A 8 5.98 4.81 23.32
CA LEU A 8 7.44 4.86 23.35
C LEU A 8 8.01 5.90 22.37
N VAL A 9 7.42 5.99 21.17
CA VAL A 9 7.80 6.99 20.16
C VAL A 9 7.46 8.40 20.65
N ASP A 10 6.25 8.59 21.17
CA ASP A 10 5.80 9.89 21.69
C ASP A 10 6.68 10.36 22.86
N ASP A 11 7.14 9.45 23.72
CA ASP A 11 8.04 9.75 24.85
C ASP A 11 9.45 10.17 24.39
N VAL A 12 10.02 9.46 23.42
CA VAL A 12 11.32 9.81 22.83
C VAL A 12 11.23 11.16 22.12
N GLU A 13 10.17 11.40 21.35
CA GLU A 13 9.98 12.68 20.65
C GLU A 13 9.83 13.85 21.64
N ASN A 14 9.10 13.65 22.73
CA ASN A 14 8.92 14.67 23.76
C ASN A 14 10.24 15.00 24.49
N ARG A 15 11.05 13.97 24.79
CA ARG A 15 12.40 14.14 25.37
C ARG A 15 13.34 14.89 24.42
N LEU A 16 13.36 14.55 23.13
CA LEU A 16 14.16 15.26 22.14
C LEU A 16 13.75 16.73 22.02
N ARG A 17 12.44 17.02 22.07
CA ARG A 17 11.91 18.39 22.03
C ARG A 17 12.32 19.21 23.26
N HIS A 18 12.34 18.59 24.45
CA HIS A 18 12.81 19.26 25.66
C HIS A 18 14.32 19.54 25.61
N ALA A 19 15.12 18.55 25.19
CA ALA A 19 16.57 18.72 25.04
C ALA A 19 16.92 19.85 24.05
N ALA A 20 16.22 19.92 22.91
CA ALA A 20 16.40 21.00 21.94
C ALA A 20 15.99 22.37 22.52
N SER A 21 14.90 22.43 23.31
CA SER A 21 14.50 23.67 23.97
C SER A 21 15.52 24.14 25.00
N ASP A 22 16.15 23.23 25.75
CA ASP A 22 17.14 23.59 26.76
C ASP A 22 18.47 24.01 26.13
N ALA A 23 18.84 23.43 24.97
CA ALA A 23 19.97 23.89 24.17
C ALA A 23 19.77 25.34 23.69
N ASN A 24 18.60 25.69 23.14
CA ASN A 24 18.30 27.06 22.70
C ASN A 24 18.36 28.06 23.87
N LYS A 25 17.84 27.70 25.06
CA LYS A 25 17.94 28.55 26.26
C LYS A 25 19.38 28.76 26.70
N ALA A 26 20.23 27.74 26.56
CA ALA A 26 21.64 27.87 26.88
C ALA A 26 22.36 28.82 25.91
N GLU A 27 22.02 28.78 24.61
CA GLU A 27 22.54 29.73 23.61
C GLU A 27 22.11 31.17 23.92
N ASP A 28 20.84 31.39 24.25
CA ASP A 28 20.32 32.73 24.62
C ASP A 28 21.01 33.28 25.88
N ALA A 29 21.24 32.42 26.88
CA ALA A 29 21.97 32.81 28.10
C ALA A 29 23.42 33.18 27.80
N LEU A 30 24.07 32.48 26.86
CA LEU A 30 25.44 32.71 26.45
C LEU A 30 25.56 34.02 25.65
N ALA A 31 24.62 34.30 24.74
CA ALA A 31 24.52 35.56 24.02
C ALA A 31 24.29 36.75 24.97
N THR A 32 23.41 36.58 25.97
CA THR A 32 23.15 37.61 26.99
C THR A 32 24.40 37.88 27.83
N ALA A 33 25.13 36.83 28.23
CA ALA A 33 26.36 36.95 28.99
C ALA A 33 27.47 37.69 28.21
N LEU A 34 27.62 37.40 26.91
CA LEU A 34 28.59 38.07 26.02
C LEU A 34 28.29 39.57 25.84
N THR A 35 27.01 39.95 25.87
CA THR A 35 26.60 41.35 25.66
C THR A 35 26.73 42.20 26.93
N THR A 36 26.69 41.57 28.10
CA THR A 36 26.59 42.29 29.39
C THR A 36 27.93 42.46 30.12
N ALA A 37 28.96 41.68 29.77
CA ALA A 37 30.21 41.65 30.53
C ALA A 37 31.41 42.24 29.77
N GLY A 38 31.74 43.50 30.06
CA GLY A 38 33.08 44.04 29.84
C GLY A 38 33.99 43.74 31.04
N ALA A 39 34.53 42.51 31.18
CA ALA A 39 35.62 42.24 32.13
C ALA A 39 36.38 40.91 31.88
N PRO A 40 37.70 40.84 32.18
CA PRO A 40 38.59 39.71 31.82
C PRO A 40 38.59 38.52 32.79
N GLN A 41 37.71 38.48 33.80
CA GLN A 41 37.72 37.42 34.83
C GLN A 41 36.84 36.18 34.50
N TYR A 42 36.20 36.15 33.33
CA TYR A 42 35.20 35.13 32.97
C TYR A 42 35.73 33.83 32.32
N CYS A 43 37.04 33.69 32.10
CA CYS A 43 37.57 32.58 31.31
C CYS A 43 37.57 31.20 31.99
N ARG A 44 37.32 31.08 33.30
CA ARG A 44 37.37 29.77 34.01
C ARG A 44 36.01 29.12 34.25
N THR A 45 34.94 29.90 34.40
CA THR A 45 33.60 29.35 34.65
C THR A 45 32.94 28.76 33.40
N THR A 46 33.31 29.25 32.20
CA THR A 46 32.77 28.76 30.92
C THR A 46 33.28 27.36 30.57
N ALA A 47 34.52 27.01 30.91
CA ALA A 47 35.09 25.70 30.61
C ALA A 47 34.40 24.56 31.38
N ALA A 48 34.07 24.77 32.66
CA ALA A 48 33.36 23.78 33.47
C ALA A 48 31.92 23.57 32.99
N ALA A 49 31.23 24.65 32.60
CA ALA A 49 29.88 24.57 32.03
C ALA A 49 29.86 23.83 30.69
N PHE A 50 30.87 24.04 29.84
CA PHE A 50 30.98 23.33 28.57
C PHE A 50 31.25 21.84 28.77
N ALA A 51 32.15 21.47 29.70
CA ALA A 51 32.42 20.07 30.02
C ALA A 51 31.19 19.33 30.57
N ASP A 52 30.38 19.98 31.42
CA ASP A 52 29.11 19.42 31.91
C ASP A 52 28.09 19.25 30.77
N ALA A 53 27.99 20.23 29.87
CA ALA A 53 27.12 20.14 28.69
C ALA A 53 27.54 19.00 27.74
N GLU A 54 28.84 18.83 27.49
CA GLU A 54 29.38 17.75 26.66
C GLU A 54 29.10 16.38 27.28
N GLN A 55 29.27 16.24 28.60
CA GLN A 55 28.98 15.01 29.32
C GLN A 55 27.48 14.66 29.27
N LYS A 56 26.60 15.66 29.41
CA LYS A 56 25.14 15.50 29.25
C LYS A 56 24.79 15.04 27.84
N PHE A 57 25.42 15.61 26.81
CA PHE A 57 25.20 15.22 25.43
C PHE A 57 25.61 13.76 25.16
N ARG A 58 26.82 13.36 25.60
CA ARG A 58 27.29 11.96 25.47
C ARG A 58 26.37 10.98 26.19
N THR A 59 25.88 11.35 27.38
CA THR A 59 24.92 10.53 28.12
C THR A 59 23.61 10.38 27.34
N ALA A 60 23.06 11.47 26.82
CA ALA A 60 21.84 11.44 26.00
C ALA A 60 22.01 10.60 24.72
N GLU A 61 23.14 10.72 24.03
CA GLU A 61 23.45 9.93 22.83
C GLU A 61 23.51 8.42 23.14
N SER A 62 24.13 8.07 24.27
CA SER A 62 24.17 6.67 24.74
C SER A 62 22.78 6.12 25.08
N GLU A 63 21.91 6.94 25.67
CA GLU A 63 20.52 6.56 25.97
C GLU A 63 19.70 6.32 24.70
N VAL A 64 19.85 7.19 23.70
CA VAL A 64 19.18 7.06 22.39
C VAL A 64 19.66 5.80 21.68
N THR A 65 20.97 5.55 21.66
CA THR A 65 21.55 4.35 21.06
C THR A 65 21.02 3.08 21.75
N ALA A 66 20.99 3.07 23.08
CA ALA A 66 20.42 1.96 23.85
C ALA A 66 18.92 1.77 23.57
N ALA A 67 18.17 2.86 23.40
CA ALA A 67 16.75 2.79 23.05
C ALA A 67 16.52 2.21 21.65
N LEU A 68 17.31 2.62 20.67
CA LEU A 68 17.26 2.06 19.31
C LEU A 68 17.58 0.57 19.31
N SER A 69 18.60 0.14 20.05
CA SER A 69 18.94 -1.29 20.19
C SER A 69 17.78 -2.10 20.79
N ARG A 70 17.08 -1.56 21.80
CA ARG A 70 15.88 -2.21 22.37
C ARG A 70 14.73 -2.30 21.36
N LEU A 71 14.54 -1.27 20.53
CA LEU A 71 13.52 -1.27 19.47
C LEU A 71 13.82 -2.31 18.40
N TYR A 72 15.07 -2.41 17.93
CA TYR A 72 15.48 -3.41 16.96
C TYR A 72 15.33 -4.84 17.50
N ALA A 73 15.74 -5.08 18.75
CA ALA A 73 15.53 -6.38 19.40
C ALA A 73 14.03 -6.74 19.50
N SER A 74 13.18 -5.76 19.84
CA SER A 74 11.72 -5.97 19.89
C SER A 74 11.13 -6.30 18.52
N LEU A 75 11.58 -5.61 17.46
CA LEU A 75 11.14 -5.89 16.09
C LEU A 75 11.58 -7.28 15.62
N ALA A 76 12.78 -7.72 15.97
CA ALA A 76 13.25 -9.08 15.68
C ALA A 76 12.35 -10.12 16.38
N SER A 77 12.10 -9.96 17.68
CA SER A 77 11.21 -10.86 18.43
C SER A 77 9.77 -10.88 17.88
N LEU A 78 9.26 -9.76 17.35
CA LEU A 78 7.94 -9.72 16.71
C LEU A 78 7.92 -10.50 15.39
N ARG A 79 8.98 -10.40 14.59
CA ARG A 79 9.12 -11.19 13.35
C ARG A 79 9.17 -12.68 13.65
N ASP A 80 9.93 -13.10 14.66
CA ASP A 80 10.01 -14.51 15.05
C ASP A 80 8.66 -15.05 15.51
N ARG A 81 7.90 -14.26 16.28
CA ARG A 81 6.54 -14.63 16.71
C ARG A 81 5.56 -14.73 15.54
N GLU A 82 5.70 -13.88 14.53
CA GLU A 82 4.87 -13.93 13.32
C GLU A 82 5.21 -15.17 12.47
N ALA A 83 6.50 -15.47 12.30
CA ALA A 83 6.98 -16.67 11.63
C ALA A 83 6.47 -17.96 12.29
N LEU A 84 6.51 -18.04 13.62
CA LEU A 84 5.95 -19.19 14.37
C LEU A 84 4.44 -19.35 14.13
N ARG A 85 3.68 -18.24 14.15
CA ARG A 85 2.23 -18.29 13.87
C ARG A 85 1.92 -18.70 12.43
N GLU A 86 2.78 -18.34 11.48
CA GLU A 86 2.64 -18.75 10.08
C GLU A 86 2.92 -20.25 9.92
N ALA A 87 4.00 -20.75 10.55
CA ALA A 87 4.31 -22.18 10.60
C ALA A 87 3.17 -23.01 11.21
N ASP A 88 2.57 -22.54 12.32
CA ASP A 88 1.40 -23.19 12.93
C ASP A 88 0.19 -23.25 11.97
N ARG A 89 -0.06 -22.17 11.23
CA ARG A 89 -1.15 -22.12 10.24
C ARG A 89 -0.89 -23.05 9.07
N GLU A 90 0.35 -23.14 8.60
CA GLU A 90 0.75 -24.06 7.54
C GLU A 90 0.56 -25.52 8.00
N GLN A 91 1.06 -25.86 9.18
CA GLN A 91 0.90 -27.19 9.75
C GLN A 91 -0.58 -27.55 9.95
N ALA A 92 -1.43 -26.60 10.36
CA ALA A 92 -2.86 -26.80 10.45
C ALA A 92 -3.51 -27.08 9.07
N ARG A 93 -3.07 -26.38 8.01
CA ARG A 93 -3.53 -26.62 6.62
C ARG A 93 -3.12 -28.01 6.14
N GLU A 94 -1.89 -28.44 6.41
CA GLU A 94 -1.42 -29.78 6.05
C GLU A 94 -2.23 -30.88 6.76
N ARG A 95 -2.43 -30.75 8.08
CA ARG A 95 -3.28 -31.69 8.83
C ARG A 95 -4.71 -31.74 8.29
N ALA A 96 -5.28 -30.59 7.91
CA ALA A 96 -6.61 -30.51 7.31
C ALA A 96 -6.66 -31.18 5.92
N GLN A 97 -5.66 -30.97 5.08
CA GLN A 97 -5.54 -31.63 3.77
C GLN A 97 -5.37 -33.15 3.92
N HIS A 98 -4.51 -33.59 4.85
CA HIS A 98 -4.32 -35.01 5.15
C HIS A 98 -5.66 -35.65 5.58
N ARG A 99 -6.40 -35.02 6.52
CA ARG A 99 -7.73 -35.48 6.94
C ARG A 99 -8.72 -35.56 5.77
N ARG A 100 -8.70 -34.60 4.84
CA ARG A 100 -9.56 -34.65 3.63
C ARG A 100 -9.21 -35.84 2.74
N ARG A 101 -7.92 -36.08 2.49
CA ARG A 101 -7.45 -37.22 1.69
C ARG A 101 -7.80 -38.55 2.34
N SER A 102 -7.60 -38.70 3.65
CA SER A 102 -8.00 -39.91 4.38
C SER A 102 -9.51 -40.16 4.32
N LYS A 103 -10.33 -39.12 4.48
CA LYS A 103 -11.80 -39.23 4.32
C LYS A 103 -12.21 -39.62 2.92
N GLN A 104 -11.54 -39.09 1.88
CA GLN A 104 -11.83 -39.45 0.50
C GLN A 104 -11.50 -40.92 0.22
N ARG A 105 -10.36 -41.43 0.69
CA ARG A 105 -9.99 -42.85 0.59
C ARG A 105 -10.99 -43.74 1.34
N TYR A 106 -11.40 -43.36 2.55
CA TYR A 106 -12.41 -44.11 3.29
C TYR A 106 -13.74 -44.16 2.53
N ARG A 107 -14.20 -43.05 1.95
CA ARG A 107 -15.42 -43.01 1.12
C ARG A 107 -15.32 -43.86 -0.15
N SER A 108 -14.16 -43.93 -0.79
CA SER A 108 -14.00 -44.78 -1.98
C SER A 108 -13.98 -46.27 -1.65
N HIS A 109 -13.49 -46.66 -0.46
CA HIS A 109 -13.50 -48.06 -0.02
C HIS A 109 -14.80 -48.48 0.68
N ALA A 110 -15.51 -47.54 1.31
CA ALA A 110 -16.76 -47.79 2.03
C ALA A 110 -18.01 -47.63 1.16
N ALA A 111 -17.88 -47.33 -0.14
CA ALA A 111 -19.00 -47.42 -1.07
C ALA A 111 -19.25 -48.92 -1.34
N PRO A 112 -20.33 -49.51 -0.80
CA PRO A 112 -20.62 -50.92 -1.04
C PRO A 112 -20.98 -51.09 -2.52
N GLU A 113 -20.55 -52.20 -3.13
CA GLU A 113 -20.96 -52.66 -4.46
C GLU A 113 -22.44 -53.08 -4.51
N ASP A 114 -23.34 -52.30 -3.92
CA ASP A 114 -24.77 -52.63 -3.79
C ASP A 114 -25.66 -51.54 -4.40
N TYR A 115 -25.27 -51.06 -5.60
CA TYR A 115 -26.11 -50.21 -6.43
C TYR A 115 -26.37 -50.83 -7.81
N THR A 116 -26.82 -52.09 -7.80
CA THR A 116 -27.57 -52.70 -8.90
C THR A 116 -29.01 -52.92 -8.47
N SER A 117 -29.71 -51.86 -8.01
CA SER A 117 -31.16 -51.94 -7.91
C SER A 117 -31.85 -50.60 -8.14
N THR A 118 -32.62 -50.61 -9.22
CA THR A 118 -33.87 -49.87 -9.43
C THR A 118 -33.82 -48.34 -9.47
N ARG A 119 -33.47 -47.80 -10.65
CA ARG A 119 -34.04 -46.52 -11.11
C ARG A 119 -34.62 -46.60 -12.52
N SER A 120 -35.55 -47.54 -12.70
CA SER A 120 -36.63 -47.40 -13.69
C SER A 120 -37.69 -46.48 -13.07
N SER A 121 -37.65 -45.19 -13.36
CA SER A 121 -38.77 -44.29 -13.06
C SER A 121 -38.88 -43.21 -14.13
N ARG A 122 -39.70 -43.56 -15.13
CA ARG A 122 -40.66 -42.72 -15.87
C ARG A 122 -40.13 -41.40 -16.43
N ARG A 123 -39.83 -41.45 -17.73
CA ARG A 123 -39.90 -40.32 -18.67
C ARG A 123 -41.31 -39.72 -18.62
N ASN A 124 -41.43 -38.48 -18.17
CA ASN A 124 -42.54 -37.60 -18.60
C ASN A 124 -42.10 -36.87 -19.88
N PRO A 125 -42.97 -36.77 -20.90
CA PRO A 125 -42.70 -35.95 -22.08
C PRO A 125 -42.65 -34.46 -21.69
N PRO A 126 -41.73 -33.66 -22.29
CA PRO A 126 -41.67 -32.24 -22.02
C PRO A 126 -42.91 -31.50 -22.58
N PRO A 127 -43.37 -30.44 -21.91
CA PRO A 127 -44.49 -29.60 -22.38
C PRO A 127 -44.15 -28.86 -23.69
N PRO A 128 -45.16 -28.51 -24.50
CA PRO A 128 -44.97 -27.81 -25.76
C PRO A 128 -44.30 -26.43 -25.57
N PRO A 129 -43.44 -26.00 -26.52
CA PRO A 129 -42.72 -24.75 -26.42
C PRO A 129 -43.68 -23.53 -26.49
N PRO A 130 -43.44 -22.48 -25.68
CA PRO A 130 -44.24 -21.26 -25.71
C PRO A 130 -44.13 -20.51 -27.05
N PRO A 131 -45.16 -19.72 -27.41
CA PRO A 131 -45.21 -18.98 -28.68
C PRO A 131 -44.04 -18.00 -28.83
N LYS A 132 -43.40 -18.04 -29.99
CA LYS A 132 -42.21 -17.24 -30.33
C LYS A 132 -42.55 -15.74 -30.26
N PRO A 133 -41.84 -14.94 -29.45
CA PRO A 133 -42.02 -13.50 -29.41
C PRO A 133 -41.62 -12.87 -30.75
N LYS A 134 -42.48 -11.98 -31.26
CA LYS A 134 -42.29 -11.22 -32.50
C LYS A 134 -40.90 -10.53 -32.49
N PRO A 135 -40.16 -10.49 -33.61
CA PRO A 135 -38.85 -9.87 -33.68
C PRO A 135 -39.00 -8.36 -33.43
N LYS A 136 -38.61 -7.92 -32.23
CA LYS A 136 -38.47 -6.50 -31.93
C LYS A 136 -37.43 -5.93 -32.89
N THR A 137 -37.85 -4.94 -33.66
CA THR A 137 -37.03 -4.10 -34.54
C THR A 137 -35.69 -3.84 -33.88
N ARG A 138 -34.65 -4.47 -34.42
CA ARG A 138 -33.28 -4.42 -33.93
C ARG A 138 -32.82 -2.98 -34.11
N GLN A 139 -33.00 -2.14 -33.08
CA GLN A 139 -32.38 -0.83 -33.03
C GLN A 139 -30.91 -1.05 -33.36
N GLN A 140 -30.47 -0.51 -34.50
CA GLN A 140 -29.09 -0.62 -34.95
C GLN A 140 -28.24 -0.14 -33.79
N ALA A 141 -27.57 -1.08 -33.12
CA ALA A 141 -26.65 -0.77 -32.06
C ALA A 141 -25.59 0.12 -32.70
N HIS A 142 -25.62 1.41 -32.37
CA HIS A 142 -24.59 2.35 -32.76
C HIS A 142 -23.26 1.71 -32.41
N VAL A 143 -22.50 1.28 -33.43
CA VAL A 143 -21.18 0.71 -33.24
C VAL A 143 -20.37 1.82 -32.56
N PRO A 144 -19.98 1.67 -31.27
CA PRO A 144 -19.28 2.72 -30.58
C PRO A 144 -17.97 2.95 -31.33
N LYS A 145 -17.70 4.20 -31.72
CA LYS A 145 -16.41 4.56 -32.31
C LYS A 145 -15.29 4.03 -31.41
N PRO A 146 -14.25 3.39 -31.95
CA PRO A 146 -13.14 2.89 -31.16
C PRO A 146 -12.56 4.05 -30.34
N ARG A 147 -12.62 3.91 -29.01
CA ARG A 147 -12.10 4.91 -28.08
C ARG A 147 -10.58 4.81 -28.13
N VAL A 148 -9.94 5.78 -28.79
CA VAL A 148 -8.48 5.94 -28.76
C VAL A 148 -8.13 6.82 -27.57
N ILE A 149 -7.09 6.44 -26.81
CA ILE A 149 -6.57 7.29 -25.73
C ILE A 149 -5.96 8.56 -26.34
N SER A 150 -6.65 9.69 -26.20
CA SER A 150 -6.16 10.99 -26.65
C SER A 150 -5.32 11.70 -25.56
N PRO A 151 -4.37 12.58 -25.93
CA PRO A 151 -3.63 13.41 -24.96
C PRO A 151 -4.55 14.21 -24.03
N GLU A 152 -5.65 14.75 -24.57
CA GLU A 152 -6.66 15.47 -23.79
C GLU A 152 -7.32 14.60 -22.73
N SER A 153 -7.62 13.33 -23.05
CA SER A 153 -8.21 12.39 -22.08
C SER A 153 -7.25 12.03 -20.96
N ILE A 154 -5.95 11.94 -21.27
CA ILE A 154 -4.88 11.72 -20.29
C ILE A 154 -4.79 12.94 -19.37
N GLN A 155 -4.76 14.15 -19.93
CA GLN A 155 -4.69 15.39 -19.14
C GLN A 155 -5.90 15.53 -18.21
N LYS A 156 -7.12 15.37 -18.72
CA LYS A 156 -8.36 15.42 -17.93
C LYS A 156 -8.34 14.41 -16.78
N TRP A 157 -7.80 13.22 -17.02
CA TRP A 157 -7.67 12.20 -15.98
C TRP A 157 -6.66 12.60 -14.88
N HIS A 158 -5.52 13.17 -15.23
CA HIS A 158 -4.53 13.67 -14.25
C HIS A 158 -5.08 14.84 -13.42
N GLU A 159 -5.82 15.75 -14.04
CA GLU A 159 -6.52 16.84 -13.36
C GLU A 159 -7.56 16.29 -12.37
N ALA A 160 -8.39 15.34 -12.81
CA ALA A 160 -9.35 14.66 -11.95
C ALA A 160 -8.68 13.94 -10.76
N CYS A 161 -7.53 13.28 -10.98
CA CYS A 161 -6.74 12.70 -9.91
C CYS A 161 -6.24 13.76 -8.92
N THR A 162 -5.76 14.88 -9.43
CA THR A 162 -5.24 15.98 -8.59
C THR A 162 -6.34 16.54 -7.68
N LEU A 163 -7.51 16.83 -8.24
CA LEU A 163 -8.68 17.33 -7.49
C LEU A 163 -9.17 16.30 -6.46
N ALA A 164 -9.30 15.03 -6.86
CA ALA A 164 -9.75 13.96 -5.95
C ALA A 164 -8.77 13.74 -4.79
N PHE A 165 -7.46 13.86 -5.03
CA PHE A 165 -6.43 13.57 -4.02
C PHE A 165 -6.21 14.72 -3.04
N GLN A 166 -6.63 15.94 -3.36
CA GLN A 166 -6.67 17.05 -2.41
C GLN A 166 -7.70 16.76 -1.30
N ASN A 167 -8.88 16.25 -1.66
CA ASN A 167 -10.01 16.03 -0.74
C ASN A 167 -10.26 14.55 -0.43
N LYS A 168 -9.22 13.82 0.01
CA LYS A 168 -9.30 12.37 0.28
C LYS A 168 -10.46 11.94 1.19
N PRO A 169 -10.81 12.68 2.27
CA PRO A 169 -11.94 12.30 3.13
C PRO A 169 -13.30 12.33 2.41
N LEU A 170 -13.43 13.07 1.32
CA LEU A 170 -14.65 13.17 0.52
C LEU A 170 -14.65 12.24 -0.69
N MET A 171 -13.52 11.55 -0.95
CA MET A 171 -13.36 10.74 -2.14
C MET A 171 -14.20 9.46 -2.02
N ARG A 172 -15.15 9.28 -2.94
CA ARG A 172 -16.04 8.10 -3.02
C ARG A 172 -15.58 7.05 -4.03
N ALA A 173 -14.85 7.46 -5.05
CA ALA A 173 -14.32 6.57 -6.08
C ALA A 173 -12.95 7.07 -6.56
N PHE A 174 -12.14 6.14 -7.07
CA PHE A 174 -10.89 6.48 -7.73
C PHE A 174 -11.19 6.93 -9.18
N PRO A 175 -10.64 8.07 -9.66
CA PRO A 175 -10.86 8.53 -11.03
C PRO A 175 -10.41 7.48 -12.06
N PRO A 176 -11.30 7.00 -12.95
CA PRO A 176 -10.96 5.93 -13.87
C PRO A 176 -9.95 6.43 -14.92
N PRO A 177 -8.83 5.71 -15.15
CA PRO A 177 -7.89 6.03 -16.21
C PRO A 177 -8.52 5.87 -17.60
N PRO A 178 -8.00 6.61 -18.60
CA PRO A 178 -8.46 6.43 -19.98
C PRO A 178 -8.14 5.01 -20.46
N SER A 179 -9.13 4.38 -21.10
CA SER A 179 -9.07 2.99 -21.52
C SER A 179 -9.39 2.84 -23.02
N GLU A 180 -8.58 2.05 -23.71
CA GLU A 180 -8.85 1.57 -25.06
C GLU A 180 -8.74 0.04 -25.13
N PRO A 181 -9.33 -0.62 -26.14
CA PRO A 181 -9.18 -2.05 -26.33
C PRO A 181 -7.71 -2.46 -26.43
N CYS A 182 -7.28 -3.39 -25.59
CA CYS A 182 -5.91 -3.91 -25.58
C CYS A 182 -5.83 -5.23 -26.37
N GLY A 183 -4.83 -5.35 -27.25
CA GLY A 183 -4.58 -6.57 -28.02
C GLY A 183 -3.96 -7.71 -27.19
N ASP A 184 -3.33 -7.40 -26.06
CA ASP A 184 -2.67 -8.40 -25.20
C ASP A 184 -3.70 -9.32 -24.54
N ALA A 185 -3.59 -10.62 -24.81
CA ALA A 185 -4.45 -11.65 -24.23
C ALA A 185 -4.34 -11.71 -22.69
N ARG A 186 -3.16 -11.41 -22.13
CA ARG A 186 -2.96 -11.39 -20.66
C ARG A 186 -3.78 -10.29 -20.01
N CYS A 187 -3.83 -9.11 -20.64
CA CYS A 187 -4.63 -7.99 -20.16
C CYS A 187 -6.13 -8.29 -20.17
N ARG A 188 -6.61 -9.10 -21.12
CA ARG A 188 -8.02 -9.51 -21.21
C ARG A 188 -8.42 -10.60 -20.21
N ALA A 189 -7.49 -11.46 -19.82
CA ALA A 189 -7.76 -12.58 -18.90
C ALA A 189 -7.79 -12.15 -17.42
N GLU A 190 -7.11 -11.05 -17.07
CA GLU A 190 -6.94 -10.61 -15.69
C GLU A 190 -8.16 -9.84 -15.17
N ARG A 191 -8.71 -10.24 -14.01
CA ARG A 191 -9.76 -9.49 -13.31
C ARG A 191 -9.14 -8.36 -12.49
N ARG A 192 -9.35 -7.12 -12.93
CA ARG A 192 -8.75 -5.91 -12.35
C ARG A 192 -9.80 -5.06 -11.65
N VAL A 193 -9.35 -4.19 -10.76
CA VAL A 193 -10.19 -3.18 -10.11
C VAL A 193 -10.46 -2.01 -11.06
N LEU A 194 -9.47 -1.66 -11.88
CA LEU A 194 -9.60 -0.64 -12.93
C LEU A 194 -9.97 -1.29 -14.27
N GLU A 195 -10.79 -0.59 -15.05
CA GLU A 195 -11.14 -1.03 -16.41
C GLU A 195 -9.94 -0.94 -17.38
N ALA A 196 -9.02 0.00 -17.15
CA ALA A 196 -7.82 0.12 -17.96
C ALA A 196 -6.77 -0.91 -17.57
N CYS A 197 -6.20 -1.58 -18.57
CA CYS A 197 -5.09 -2.50 -18.34
C CYS A 197 -3.76 -1.76 -18.10
N TYR A 198 -2.72 -2.50 -17.73
CA TYR A 198 -1.38 -1.96 -17.46
C TYR A 198 -0.79 -1.25 -18.69
N CYS A 199 -1.10 -1.71 -19.90
CA CYS A 199 -0.66 -1.06 -21.13
C CYS A 199 -1.27 0.34 -21.27
N ASN A 200 -2.56 0.48 -20.99
CA ASN A 200 -3.28 1.75 -21.08
C ASN A 200 -2.81 2.73 -20.00
N ILE A 201 -2.64 2.24 -18.76
CA ILE A 201 -2.05 3.04 -17.68
C ILE A 201 -0.65 3.50 -18.06
N ARG A 202 0.20 2.60 -18.58
CA ARG A 202 1.56 2.95 -19.05
C ARG A 202 1.54 4.02 -20.15
N LYS A 203 0.58 3.93 -21.10
CA LYS A 203 0.38 4.97 -22.12
C LYS A 203 0.05 6.33 -21.50
N ALA A 204 -0.78 6.36 -20.46
CA ALA A 204 -1.16 7.60 -19.76
C ALA A 204 -0.01 8.28 -18.98
N PHE A 205 1.10 7.56 -18.72
CA PHE A 205 2.30 8.11 -18.09
C PHE A 205 3.48 8.28 -19.06
N LYS A 206 3.34 7.87 -20.32
CA LYS A 206 4.43 7.98 -21.31
C LYS A 206 4.74 9.46 -21.57
N GLY A 207 6.01 9.85 -21.48
CA GLY A 207 6.46 11.23 -21.68
C GLY A 207 6.33 12.16 -20.48
N ARG A 208 5.89 11.64 -19.32
CA ARG A 208 5.91 12.40 -18.05
C ARG A 208 7.34 12.55 -17.54
N ALA A 209 7.74 13.77 -17.17
CA ALA A 209 9.05 14.04 -16.60
C ALA A 209 9.18 13.54 -15.14
N ASP A 210 8.12 13.63 -14.34
CA ASP A 210 8.17 13.35 -12.90
C ASP A 210 7.47 12.03 -12.50
N LEU A 211 8.06 10.90 -12.91
CA LEU A 211 7.58 9.58 -12.48
C LEU A 211 7.78 9.35 -10.97
N ARG A 212 8.76 10.02 -10.36
CA ARG A 212 9.04 9.91 -8.91
C ARG A 212 7.91 10.52 -8.08
N GLY A 213 7.45 11.71 -8.45
CA GLY A 213 6.31 12.38 -7.83
C GLY A 213 5.02 11.61 -8.03
N ASP A 214 4.79 11.06 -9.24
CA ASP A 214 3.63 10.22 -9.53
C ASP A 214 3.58 8.96 -8.66
N ARG A 215 4.71 8.27 -8.53
CA ARG A 215 4.85 7.09 -7.66
C ARG A 215 4.47 7.41 -6.21
N LEU A 216 4.94 8.52 -5.67
CA LEU A 216 4.58 8.95 -4.31
C LEU A 216 3.11 9.36 -4.20
N ARG A 217 2.57 9.98 -5.26
CA ARG A 217 1.17 10.43 -5.33
C ARG A 217 0.18 9.26 -5.32
N PHE A 218 0.48 8.20 -6.06
CA PHE A 218 -0.37 7.00 -6.18
C PHE A 218 -0.08 5.92 -5.12
N HIS A 219 0.81 6.15 -4.15
CA HIS A 219 1.10 5.16 -3.11
C HIS A 219 -0.15 4.80 -2.30
N PRO A 220 -0.48 3.50 -2.10
CA PRO A 220 -1.73 3.08 -1.46
C PRO A 220 -1.91 3.61 -0.03
N ASP A 221 -0.82 3.86 0.70
CA ASP A 221 -0.89 4.41 2.05
C ASP A 221 -1.29 5.88 2.11
N ARG A 222 -1.20 6.62 1.00
CA ARG A 222 -1.74 7.99 0.94
C ARG A 222 -3.26 8.03 1.05
N PHE A 223 -3.93 6.90 0.83
CA PHE A 223 -5.39 6.79 0.83
C PHE A 223 -5.96 6.29 2.17
N MET A 224 -5.17 6.30 3.26
CA MET A 224 -5.66 5.90 4.59
C MET A 224 -6.76 6.82 5.15
N ARG A 225 -6.79 8.08 4.69
CA ARG A 225 -7.80 9.08 5.10
C ARG A 225 -9.13 8.98 4.33
N VAL A 226 -9.23 8.04 3.37
CA VAL A 226 -10.47 7.80 2.61
C VAL A 226 -11.51 7.12 3.52
N PRO A 227 -12.82 7.41 3.35
CA PRO A 227 -13.91 6.77 4.09
C PRO A 227 -13.83 5.24 4.06
N GLY A 228 -14.09 4.61 5.20
CA GLY A 228 -13.84 3.17 5.41
C GLY A 228 -14.60 2.25 4.45
N ASP A 229 -15.79 2.66 4.00
CA ASP A 229 -16.66 1.95 3.05
C ASP A 229 -16.03 1.79 1.66
N VAL A 230 -15.26 2.79 1.20
CA VAL A 230 -14.66 2.80 -0.15
C VAL A 230 -13.13 2.68 -0.13
N ARG A 231 -12.52 2.80 1.05
CA ARG A 231 -11.06 2.83 1.25
C ARG A 231 -10.35 1.66 0.57
N GLU A 232 -10.83 0.44 0.78
CA GLU A 232 -10.16 -0.76 0.25
C GLU A 232 -10.17 -0.79 -1.28
N ARG A 233 -11.32 -0.44 -1.89
CA ARG A 233 -11.45 -0.37 -3.35
C ARG A 233 -10.52 0.70 -3.95
N VAL A 234 -10.49 1.87 -3.33
CA VAL A 234 -9.60 2.97 -3.73
C VAL A 234 -8.13 2.59 -3.58
N ARG A 235 -7.75 1.96 -2.46
CA ARG A 235 -6.36 1.53 -2.23
C ARG A 235 -5.90 0.51 -3.26
N ARG A 236 -6.74 -0.45 -3.64
CA ARG A 236 -6.41 -1.41 -4.69
C ARG A 236 -6.27 -0.74 -6.06
N ALA A 237 -7.18 0.15 -6.41
CA ALA A 237 -7.11 0.91 -7.67
C ALA A 237 -5.82 1.76 -7.74
N ALA A 238 -5.49 2.47 -6.66
CA ALA A 238 -4.24 3.22 -6.56
C ALA A 238 -3.01 2.30 -6.63
N GLY A 239 -3.08 1.12 -6.01
CA GLY A 239 -2.05 0.10 -6.05
C GLY A 239 -1.75 -0.39 -7.47
N GLU A 240 -2.78 -0.63 -8.29
CA GLU A 240 -2.58 -1.01 -9.70
C GLU A 240 -1.83 0.07 -10.49
N VAL A 241 -2.19 1.34 -10.30
CA VAL A 241 -1.46 2.46 -10.92
C VAL A 241 -0.03 2.57 -10.39
N PHE A 242 0.15 2.44 -9.08
CA PHE A 242 1.45 2.50 -8.42
C PHE A 242 2.42 1.46 -8.98
N VAL A 243 1.99 0.19 -9.13
CA VAL A 243 2.84 -0.88 -9.68
C VAL A 243 3.32 -0.54 -11.09
N VAL A 244 2.44 0.01 -11.94
CA VAL A 244 2.81 0.41 -13.30
C VAL A 244 3.83 1.55 -13.27
N VAL A 245 3.58 2.60 -12.48
CA VAL A 245 4.46 3.77 -12.39
C VAL A 245 5.81 3.39 -11.77
N GLN A 246 5.83 2.56 -10.73
CA GLN A 246 7.04 2.02 -10.11
C GLN A 246 7.87 1.23 -11.14
N GLY A 247 7.23 0.38 -11.94
CA GLY A 247 7.91 -0.38 -13.00
C GLY A 247 8.44 0.51 -14.13
N MET A 248 7.79 1.63 -14.43
CA MET A 248 8.32 2.63 -15.38
C MET A 248 9.50 3.39 -14.79
N TYR A 249 9.40 3.83 -13.54
CA TYR A 249 10.45 4.54 -12.82
C TYR A 249 11.74 3.71 -12.73
N GLN A 250 11.64 2.43 -12.36
CA GLN A 250 12.80 1.54 -12.29
C GLN A 250 13.53 1.41 -13.64
N LYS A 251 12.80 1.32 -14.75
CA LYS A 251 13.42 1.23 -16.09
C LYS A 251 14.22 2.49 -16.43
N VAL A 252 13.63 3.66 -16.21
CA VAL A 252 14.30 4.95 -16.48
C VAL A 252 15.53 5.15 -15.58
N CYS A 253 15.46 4.74 -14.31
CA CYS A 253 16.58 4.86 -13.39
C CYS A 253 17.75 3.92 -13.73
N VAL A 254 17.49 2.73 -14.25
CA VAL A 254 18.56 1.77 -14.62
C VAL A 254 19.24 2.18 -15.92
N GLU A 255 18.46 2.61 -16.92
CA GLU A 255 18.99 3.06 -18.22
C GLU A 255 19.81 4.35 -18.12
N GLY A 256 19.56 5.20 -17.11
CA GLY A 256 20.31 6.44 -16.88
C GLY A 256 21.72 6.25 -16.29
N THR A 257 22.05 5.07 -15.78
CA THR A 257 23.35 4.78 -15.15
C THR A 257 24.38 4.16 -16.10
N GLU A 258 23.97 3.68 -17.28
CA GLU A 258 24.88 2.99 -18.23
C GLU A 258 25.37 3.88 -19.39
N GLY A 259 25.03 5.18 -19.38
CA GLY A 259 25.29 6.08 -20.51
C GLY A 259 25.87 7.46 -20.15
N SER A 260 26.44 7.64 -18.96
CA SER A 260 27.13 8.88 -18.56
C SER A 260 28.58 8.63 -18.18
#